data_AF-A0A524K8G3-F1
#
_entry.id   AF-A0A524K8G3-F1
#
_cell.length_a   1.000
_cell.length_b   1.000
_cell.length_c   1.000
_cell.angle_alpha   90.00
_cell.angle_beta   90.00
_cell.angle_gamma   90.00
#
_symmetry.space_group_name_H-M   'P 1'
#
loop_
_entity.id
_entity.type
_entity.pdbx_description
1 polymer ?
#
loop_
_entity_poly.entity_id
_entity_poly.type
_entity_poly.pdbx_seq_one_letter_code
_entity_poly.pdbx_strand_id
1 'polypeptide(L)'
;MFDNLASKLGDVVRVVGGKASITEKNIDEAVDQIKMALLEADVNLRVVRRFVNATIEEAKGEKVLKSVSPGQQFVKIVHDRMVALLGDSRQDLELKGPDVVSVVLLVGLQGSGKTTT
;
A
#
# COMPACT_ATOMS: atom_id res chain seq x y z
N MET A 1 -7.80 5.33 11.70
CA MET A 1 -8.25 4.15 10.89
C MET A 1 -7.05 3.33 10.44
N PHE A 2 -6.02 3.96 9.86
CA PHE A 2 -4.82 3.25 9.39
C PHE A 2 -3.72 3.08 10.45
N ASP A 3 -3.99 3.41 11.71
CA ASP A 3 -2.95 3.47 12.76
C ASP A 3 -2.32 2.10 13.05
N ASN A 4 -3.13 1.04 13.09
CA ASN A 4 -2.63 -0.32 13.28
C ASN A 4 -1.79 -0.79 12.07
N LEU A 5 -2.25 -0.50 10.85
CA LEU A 5 -1.51 -0.84 9.62
C LEU A 5 -0.18 -0.06 9.55
N ALA A 6 -0.20 1.23 9.86
CA ALA A 6 0.98 2.09 9.87
C ALA A 6 2.02 1.61 10.89
N SER A 7 1.58 1.19 12.08
CA SER A 7 2.45 0.61 13.12
C SER A 7 3.14 -0.66 12.62
N LYS A 8 2.35 -1.63 12.12
CA LYS A 8 2.86 -2.91 11.62
C LYS A 8 3.84 -2.73 10.45
N LEU A 9 3.52 -1.85 9.50
CA LEU A 9 4.42 -1.53 8.39
C LEU A 9 5.69 -0.84 8.87
N GLY A 10 5.59 0.05 9.85
CA GLY A 10 6.76 0.69 10.48
C GLY A 10 7.72 -0.30 11.12
N ASP A 11 7.20 -1.35 11.76
CA ASP A 11 8.01 -2.41 12.35
C ASP A 11 8.73 -3.25 11.27
N VAL A 12 8.03 -3.61 10.18
CA VAL A 12 8.63 -4.30 9.03
C VAL A 12 9.77 -3.47 8.43
N VAL A 13 9.56 -2.17 8.24
CA VAL A 13 10.56 -1.23 7.72
C VAL A 13 11.79 -1.15 8.63
N ARG A 14 11.60 -1.14 9.95
CA ARG A 14 12.73 -1.15 10.91
C ARG A 14 13.54 -2.44 10.84
N VAL A 15 12.87 -3.59 10.77
CA VAL A 15 13.51 -4.91 10.71
C VAL A 15 14.32 -5.07 9.42
N VAL A 16 13.80 -4.59 8.30
CA VAL A 16 14.45 -4.75 6.98
C VAL A 16 15.47 -3.64 6.72
N GLY A 17 15.16 -2.40 7.11
CA GLY A 17 16.01 -1.22 6.90
C GLY A 17 17.29 -1.22 7.75
N GLY A 18 17.30 -1.92 8.89
CA GLY A 18 18.48 -2.05 9.75
C GLY A 18 19.50 -3.10 9.29
N LYS A 19 19.21 -3.88 8.25
CA LYS A 19 20.09 -4.95 7.77
C LYS A 19 21.03 -4.45 6.67
N ALA A 20 22.31 -4.76 6.80
CA ALA A 20 23.34 -4.43 5.80
C ALA A 20 23.16 -5.19 4.47
N SER A 21 22.48 -6.34 4.50
CA SER A 21 22.08 -7.10 3.32
C SER A 21 20.68 -7.67 3.48
N ILE A 22 19.94 -7.76 2.37
CA ILE A 22 18.67 -8.47 2.30
C ILE A 22 18.91 -9.85 1.71
N THR A 23 18.40 -10.87 2.38
CA THR A 23 18.33 -12.25 1.89
C THR A 23 16.90 -12.57 1.47
N GLU A 24 16.71 -13.58 0.62
CA GLU A 24 15.35 -14.04 0.24
C GLU A 24 14.50 -14.38 1.47
N LYS A 25 15.08 -15.04 2.47
CA LYS A 25 14.41 -15.33 3.74
C LYS A 25 13.89 -14.07 4.44
N ASN A 26 14.67 -12.99 4.45
CA ASN A 26 14.24 -11.73 5.07
C ASN A 26 13.09 -11.08 4.30
N ILE A 27 13.08 -11.22 2.96
CA ILE A 27 11.99 -10.73 2.10
C ILE A 27 10.72 -11.51 2.41
N ASP A 28 10.79 -12.84 2.43
CA ASP A 28 9.64 -13.70 2.68
C ASP A 28 9.04 -13.43 4.07
N GLU A 29 9.87 -13.31 5.11
CA GLU A 29 9.43 -12.96 6.47
C GLU A 29 8.72 -11.59 6.52
N ALA A 30 9.29 -10.58 5.84
CA ALA A 30 8.72 -9.24 5.79
C ALA A 30 7.37 -9.22 5.05
N VAL A 31 7.29 -9.91 3.92
CA VAL A 31 6.07 -10.00 3.11
C VAL A 31 4.96 -10.73 3.85
N ASP A 32 5.28 -11.79 4.60
CA ASP A 32 4.29 -12.49 5.44
C ASP A 32 3.76 -11.60 6.58
N GLN A 33 4.60 -10.76 7.19
CA GLN A 33 4.13 -9.79 8.18
C GLN A 33 3.20 -8.74 7.56
N ILE A 34 3.54 -8.21 6.38
CA ILE A 34 2.69 -7.26 5.65
C ILE A 34 1.35 -7.91 5.29
N LYS A 35 1.37 -9.16 4.82
CA LYS A 35 0.17 -9.94 4.51
C LYS A 35 -0.76 -10.05 5.72
N MET A 36 -0.23 -10.39 6.88
CA MET A 36 -1.03 -10.49 8.11
C MET A 36 -1.59 -9.12 8.50
N ALA A 37 -0.79 -8.06 8.42
CA ALA A 37 -1.24 -6.70 8.73
C ALA A 37 -2.38 -6.23 7.82
N LEU A 38 -2.34 -6.56 6.52
CA LEU A 38 -3.41 -6.23 5.58
C LEU A 38 -4.69 -7.03 5.87
N LEU A 39 -4.57 -8.31 6.23
CA LEU A 39 -5.73 -9.13 6.61
C LEU A 39 -6.38 -8.65 7.91
N GLU A 40 -5.59 -8.27 8.90
CA GLU A 40 -6.06 -7.65 10.16
C GLU A 40 -6.74 -6.30 9.93
N ALA A 41 -6.41 -5.61 8.84
CA ALA A 41 -7.00 -4.33 8.44
C ALA A 41 -8.24 -4.49 7.55
N ASP A 42 -8.89 -5.67 7.55
CA ASP A 42 -10.08 -5.99 6.75
C ASP A 42 -9.90 -5.85 5.22
N VAL A 43 -8.66 -5.95 4.73
CA VAL A 43 -8.40 -5.95 3.28
C VAL A 43 -8.81 -7.29 2.67
N ASN A 44 -9.53 -7.26 1.54
CA ASN A 44 -10.00 -8.46 0.87
C ASN A 44 -8.83 -9.42 0.52
N LEU A 45 -8.98 -10.71 0.85
CA LEU A 45 -7.94 -11.73 0.63
C LEU A 45 -7.41 -11.78 -0.81
N ARG A 46 -8.25 -11.55 -1.83
CA ARG A 46 -7.81 -11.53 -3.24
C ARG A 46 -6.87 -10.36 -3.51
N VAL A 47 -7.15 -9.21 -2.90
CA VAL A 47 -6.33 -8.00 -2.99
C VAL A 47 -4.98 -8.23 -2.28
N VAL A 48 -5.02 -8.79 -1.07
CA VAL A 48 -3.81 -9.14 -0.31
C VAL A 48 -2.90 -10.10 -1.11
N ARG A 49 -3.47 -11.17 -1.67
CA ARG A 49 -2.70 -12.14 -2.48
C ARG A 49 -2.03 -11.49 -3.68
N ARG A 50 -2.77 -10.62 -4.40
CA ARG A 50 -2.21 -9.88 -5.54
C ARG A 50 -1.07 -8.96 -5.10
N PHE A 51 -1.25 -8.23 -4.01
CA PHE A 51 -0.24 -7.33 -3.47
C PHE A 51 1.06 -8.09 -3.12
N VAL A 52 0.93 -9.18 -2.36
CA VAL A 52 2.05 -10.02 -1.93
C VAL A 52 2.84 -10.58 -3.11
N ASN A 53 2.14 -11.22 -4.07
CA ASN A 53 2.81 -11.82 -5.23
C ASN A 53 3.55 -10.77 -6.05
N ALA A 54 2.91 -9.62 -6.29
CA ALA A 54 3.52 -8.54 -7.07
C ALA A 54 4.72 -7.89 -6.36
N THR A 55 4.73 -7.88 -5.02
CA THR A 55 5.83 -7.37 -4.21
C THR A 55 7.03 -8.32 -4.24
N ILE A 56 6.80 -9.63 -4.13
CA ILE A 56 7.87 -10.65 -4.19
C ILE A 56 8.53 -10.67 -5.57
N GLU A 57 7.73 -10.65 -6.64
CA GLU A 57 8.24 -10.62 -8.02
C GLU A 57 9.16 -9.42 -8.24
N GLU A 58 8.76 -8.24 -7.78
CA GLU A 58 9.55 -7.01 -7.95
C GLU A 58 10.79 -6.99 -7.06
N ALA A 59 10.67 -7.42 -5.80
CA ALA A 59 11.79 -7.54 -4.87
C ALA A 59 12.88 -8.53 -5.34
N LYS A 60 12.51 -9.55 -6.12
CA LYS A 60 13.44 -10.51 -6.72
C LYS A 60 13.99 -10.06 -8.07
N GLY A 61 13.20 -9.31 -8.85
CA GLY A 61 13.56 -8.88 -10.19
C GLY A 61 14.42 -7.62 -10.26
N GLU A 62 14.37 -6.76 -9.24
CA GLU A 62 15.10 -5.50 -9.26
C GLU A 62 16.59 -5.69 -8.95
N LYS A 63 17.46 -5.30 -9.90
CA LYS A 63 18.90 -5.26 -9.65
C LYS A 63 19.16 -4.23 -8.54
N VAL A 64 19.85 -4.65 -7.49
CA VAL A 64 20.26 -3.76 -6.39
C VAL A 64 20.96 -2.54 -6.97
N LEU A 65 20.34 -1.37 -6.81
CA LEU A 65 20.92 -0.12 -7.28
C LEU A 65 22.18 0.16 -6.46
N LYS A 66 23.33 0.32 -7.13
CA LYS A 66 24.66 0.41 -6.48
C LYS A 66 24.80 1.57 -5.47
N SER A 67 23.86 2.52 -5.43
CA SER A 67 23.88 3.71 -4.58
C SER A 67 22.85 3.73 -3.46
N VAL A 68 21.98 2.71 -3.34
CA VAL A 68 20.92 2.64 -2.33
C VAL A 68 21.06 1.37 -1.51
N SER A 69 20.81 1.44 -0.20
CA SER A 69 20.88 0.22 0.62
C SER A 69 19.76 -0.76 0.22
N PRO A 70 20.01 -2.07 0.21
CA PRO A 70 18.99 -3.07 -0.12
C PRO A 70 17.73 -2.93 0.75
N GLY A 71 17.92 -2.60 2.03
CA GLY A 71 16.85 -2.23 2.98
C GLY A 71 15.92 -1.15 2.45
N GLN A 72 16.49 0.01 2.06
CA GLN A 72 15.71 1.14 1.55
C GLN A 72 15.05 0.83 0.22
N GLN A 73 15.70 0.04 -0.64
CA GLN A 73 15.11 -0.39 -1.91
C GLN A 73 13.87 -1.25 -1.67
N PHE A 74 13.92 -2.20 -0.75
CA PHE A 74 12.74 -3.01 -0.40
C PHE A 74 11.61 -2.15 0.19
N VAL A 75 11.93 -1.21 1.08
CA VAL A 75 10.93 -0.27 1.64
C VAL A 75 10.25 0.54 0.53
N LYS A 76 11.02 1.00 -0.46
CA LYS A 76 10.49 1.69 -1.64
C LYS A 76 9.54 0.81 -2.44
N ILE A 77 9.90 -0.45 -2.70
CA ILE A 77 9.02 -1.40 -3.41
C ILE A 77 7.68 -1.54 -2.68
N VAL A 78 7.71 -1.76 -1.36
CA VAL A 78 6.49 -1.88 -0.55
C VAL A 78 5.65 -0.60 -0.60
N HIS A 79 6.30 0.56 -0.48
CA HIS A 79 5.64 1.87 -0.59
C HIS A 79 4.95 2.05 -1.94
N ASP A 80 5.68 1.85 -3.04
CA ASP A 80 5.17 2.05 -4.40
C ASP A 80 3.98 1.10 -4.68
N ARG A 81 4.04 -0.13 -4.16
CA ARG A 81 2.92 -1.07 -4.22
C ARG A 81 1.71 -0.63 -3.39
N MET A 82 1.92 -0.02 -2.23
CA MET A 82 0.84 0.52 -1.39
C MET A 82 0.17 1.72 -2.07
N VAL A 83 0.94 2.60 -2.72
CA VAL A 83 0.41 3.71 -3.52
C VAL A 83 -0.44 3.17 -4.67
N ALA A 84 0.09 2.23 -5.45
CA ALA A 84 -0.65 1.60 -6.54
C ALA A 84 -1.94 0.89 -6.06
N LEU A 85 -1.94 0.36 -4.83
CA LEU A 85 -3.11 -0.27 -4.23
C LEU A 85 -4.20 0.75 -3.84
N LEU A 86 -3.81 1.88 -3.25
CA LEU A 86 -4.75 2.90 -2.75
C LEU A 86 -5.24 3.85 -3.85
N GLY A 87 -4.52 3.94 -4.96
CA GLY A 87 -4.84 4.82 -6.08
C GLY A 87 -3.60 5.61 -6.48
N ASP A 88 -3.14 5.39 -7.70
CA ASP A 88 -1.85 5.86 -8.22
C ASP A 88 -1.81 7.37 -8.48
N SER A 89 -2.98 8.02 -8.61
CA SER A 89 -3.07 9.45 -8.85
C SER A 89 -4.21 10.08 -8.07
N ARG A 90 -3.94 11.29 -7.57
CA ARG A 90 -4.98 12.17 -7.06
C ARG A 90 -5.88 12.57 -8.24
N GLN A 91 -7.14 12.17 -8.18
CA GLN A 91 -8.16 12.70 -9.07
C GLN A 91 -8.98 13.74 -8.30
N ASP A 92 -8.88 14.99 -8.75
CA ASP A 92 -9.78 16.02 -8.27
C ASP A 92 -11.16 15.85 -8.95
N LEU A 93 -12.21 16.29 -8.25
CA LEU A 93 -13.55 16.30 -8.82
C LEU A 93 -13.71 17.51 -9.74
N GLU A 94 -13.61 17.28 -11.05
CA GLU A 94 -13.84 18.33 -12.05
C GLU A 94 -15.34 18.55 -12.26
N LEU A 95 -15.86 19.65 -11.71
CA LEU A 95 -17.22 20.12 -11.97
C LEU A 95 -17.27 20.98 -13.23
N LYS A 96 -18.42 21.00 -13.90
CA LYS A 96 -18.63 21.86 -15.07
C LYS A 96 -18.58 23.34 -14.65
N GLY A 97 -18.26 24.21 -15.61
CA GLY A 97 -18.15 25.67 -15.39
C GLY A 97 -19.42 26.31 -14.84
N PRO A 98 -19.35 27.58 -14.40
CA PRO A 98 -20.41 28.25 -13.62
C PRO A 98 -21.77 28.31 -14.32
N ASP A 99 -21.79 28.20 -15.65
CA ASP A 99 -23.01 28.27 -16.47
C ASP A 99 -23.76 26.92 -16.56
N VAL A 100 -23.24 25.85 -15.94
CA VAL A 100 -23.82 24.51 -16.00
C VAL A 100 -24.03 23.93 -14.61
N VAL A 101 -25.26 23.48 -14.34
CA VAL A 101 -25.58 22.78 -13.10
C VAL A 101 -24.95 21.38 -13.10
N SER A 102 -24.08 21.12 -12.13
CA SER A 102 -23.54 19.80 -11.86
C SER A 102 -24.35 19.13 -10.75
N VAL A 103 -24.95 17.96 -11.03
CA VAL A 103 -25.71 17.18 -10.05
C VAL A 103 -24.87 16.00 -9.59
N VAL A 104 -24.62 15.89 -8.28
CA VAL A 104 -23.83 14.81 -7.67
C VAL A 104 -24.76 13.95 -6.82
N LEU A 105 -24.77 12.64 -7.08
CA LEU A 105 -25.55 11.67 -6.30
C LEU A 105 -24.63 10.93 -5.31
N LEU A 106 -24.86 11.15 -4.02
CA LEU A 106 -24.19 10.43 -2.94
C LEU A 106 -24.97 9.13 -2.64
N VAL A 107 -24.37 7.97 -2.88
CA VAL A 107 -24.97 6.65 -2.65
C VAL A 107 -24.02 5.75 -1.87
N GLY A 108 -24.58 4.91 -1.00
CA GLY A 108 -23.81 4.03 -0.13
C GLY A 108 -24.67 3.29 0.90
N LEU A 109 -24.09 2.28 1.55
CA LEU A 109 -24.77 1.47 2.55
C LEU A 109 -25.20 2.30 3.77
N GLN A 110 -26.19 1.84 4.53
CA GLN A 110 -26.60 2.51 5.77
C GLN A 110 -25.39 2.61 6.73
N GLY A 111 -25.21 3.78 7.34
CA GLY A 111 -24.06 4.04 8.21
C GLY A 111 -22.73 4.32 7.49
N SER A 112 -22.69 4.35 6.14
CA SER A 112 -21.46 4.64 5.38
C SER A 112 -21.08 6.12 5.33
N GLY A 113 -21.67 6.97 6.18
CA GLY A 113 -21.35 8.40 6.23
C GLY A 113 -21.96 9.28 5.12
N LYS A 114 -22.82 8.77 4.23
CA LYS A 114 -23.40 9.53 3.08
C LYS A 114 -23.93 10.95 3.39
N THR A 115 -24.49 11.13 4.58
CA THR A 115 -25.13 12.38 5.04
C THR A 115 -24.17 13.26 5.84
N THR A 116 -22.98 12.75 6.17
CA THR A 116 -22.00 13.36 7.08
C THR A 116 -20.69 13.71 6.40
N THR A 117 -20.32 12.98 5.33
CA THR A 117 -19.06 13.14 4.57
C THR A 117 -19.01 14.43 3.77
#